data_AF-I3W4F7-F1
#
_entry.id   AF-I3W4F7-F1
#
_cell.length_a   1.000
_cell.length_b   1.000
_cell.length_c   1.000
_cell.angle_alpha   90.00
_cell.angle_beta   90.00
_cell.angle_gamma   90.00
#
_symmetry.space_group_name_H-M   'P 1'
#
loop_
_entity.id
_entity.type
_entity.pdbx_description
1 polymer ?
#
loop_
_entity_poly.entity_id
_entity_poly.type
_entity_poly.pdbx_seq_one_letter_code
_entity_poly.pdbx_strand_id
1 'polypeptide(L)'
;MPRLVAGAQVTTTPSSVAYRPVVSVVTPTPSCQSVRCDNPGSVHPQRSQDQIATVWIAPWVDSDNAFHQPGRVSFVVSPADWVLPARVN
;
A
#
# COMPACT_ATOMS: atom_id res chain seq x y z
N MET A 1 -4.15 7.25 68.02
CA MET A 1 -4.96 6.02 67.95
C MET A 1 -5.99 6.18 66.85
N PRO A 2 -5.98 5.33 65.82
CA PRO A 2 -7.10 4.40 65.67
C PRO A 2 -6.63 2.94 65.56
N ARG A 3 -7.55 2.06 65.92
CA ARG A 3 -7.40 0.64 66.23
C ARG A 3 -7.57 -0.21 64.96
N LEU A 4 -6.65 -1.16 64.72
CA LEU A 4 -6.82 -2.21 63.73
C LEU A 4 -7.92 -3.17 64.16
N VAL A 5 -8.86 -3.47 63.25
CA VAL A 5 -9.92 -4.48 63.41
C VAL A 5 -9.52 -5.72 62.62
N ALA A 6 -9.60 -6.89 63.27
CA ALA A 6 -9.33 -8.19 62.69
C ALA A 6 -10.62 -8.91 62.25
N GLY A 7 -10.52 -9.67 61.15
CA GLY A 7 -11.20 -10.96 60.96
C GLY A 7 -12.53 -10.96 60.20
N ALA A 8 -12.56 -11.69 59.08
CA ALA A 8 -13.44 -12.86 58.88
C ALA A 8 -13.17 -13.50 57.50
N GLN A 9 -12.92 -14.81 57.48
CA GLN A 9 -12.81 -15.62 56.26
C GLN A 9 -14.19 -15.87 55.66
N VAL A 10 -14.32 -15.82 54.33
CA VAL A 10 -15.55 -16.16 53.62
C VAL A 10 -15.36 -17.45 52.82
N THR A 11 -16.18 -18.43 53.19
CA THR A 11 -16.30 -19.80 52.70
C THR A 11 -16.64 -19.86 51.20
N THR A 12 -15.91 -20.69 50.44
CA THR A 12 -16.21 -21.01 49.04
C THR A 12 -17.26 -22.11 48.95
N THR A 13 -18.37 -21.82 48.28
CA THR A 13 -19.41 -22.82 47.94
C THR A 13 -19.05 -23.47 46.60
N PRO A 14 -19.02 -24.81 46.46
CA PRO A 14 -18.79 -25.44 45.17
C PRO A 14 -20.06 -25.37 44.31
N SER A 15 -20.03 -24.57 43.25
CA SER A 15 -21.06 -24.60 42.20
C SER A 15 -20.73 -25.71 41.21
N SER A 16 -21.58 -26.72 41.13
CA SER A 16 -21.44 -27.83 40.18
C SER A 16 -21.64 -27.34 38.74
N VAL A 17 -20.58 -27.28 37.95
CA VAL A 17 -20.66 -26.94 36.53
C VAL A 17 -20.98 -28.21 35.75
N ALA A 18 -22.14 -28.23 35.07
CA ALA A 18 -22.53 -29.32 34.19
C ALA A 18 -21.66 -29.31 32.91
N TYR A 19 -20.92 -30.39 32.66
CA TYR A 19 -20.12 -30.55 31.44
C TYR A 19 -21.04 -30.93 30.28
N ARG A 20 -21.21 -30.03 29.29
CA ARG A 20 -21.74 -30.38 27.97
C ARG A 20 -20.55 -30.66 27.04
N PRO A 21 -20.50 -31.81 26.34
CA PRO A 21 -19.44 -32.04 25.37
C PRO A 21 -19.64 -31.10 24.19
N VAL A 22 -18.66 -30.24 23.93
CA VAL A 22 -18.59 -29.43 22.71
C VAL A 22 -18.13 -30.37 21.60
N VAL A 23 -19.07 -30.81 20.76
CA VAL A 23 -18.71 -31.51 19.52
C VAL A 23 -18.18 -30.45 18.56
N SER A 24 -16.86 -30.40 18.40
CA SER A 24 -16.23 -29.58 17.36
C SER A 24 -16.64 -30.12 15.99
N VAL A 25 -17.56 -29.43 15.34
CA VAL A 25 -17.78 -29.57 13.91
C VAL A 25 -16.54 -29.02 13.22
N VAL A 26 -15.67 -29.91 12.74
CA VAL A 26 -14.56 -29.52 11.87
C VAL A 26 -15.15 -29.22 10.51
N THR A 27 -15.40 -27.93 10.23
CA THR A 27 -15.64 -27.48 8.86
C THR A 27 -14.34 -27.70 8.09
N PRO A 28 -14.29 -28.53 7.03
CA PRO A 28 -13.09 -28.67 6.25
C PRO A 28 -12.79 -27.31 5.60
N THR A 29 -11.70 -26.68 6.03
CA THR A 29 -11.10 -25.53 5.33
C THR A 29 -10.82 -25.98 3.89
N PRO A 30 -11.27 -25.24 2.86
CA PRO A 30 -10.89 -25.55 1.49
C PRO A 30 -9.37 -25.52 1.42
N SER A 31 -8.77 -26.67 1.10
CA SER A 31 -7.34 -26.79 0.94
C SER A 31 -6.92 -25.88 -0.21
N CYS A 32 -6.07 -24.89 0.08
CA CYS A 32 -5.41 -24.07 -0.94
C CYS A 32 -4.61 -25.03 -1.84
N GLN A 33 -5.21 -25.45 -2.96
CA GLN A 33 -4.50 -26.22 -3.97
C GLN A 33 -3.51 -25.28 -4.66
N SER A 34 -2.23 -25.66 -4.55
CA SER A 34 -1.05 -25.21 -5.31
C SER A 34 -0.66 -23.73 -5.37
N VAL A 35 -1.38 -22.80 -4.72
CA VAL A 35 -0.87 -21.42 -4.54
C VAL A 35 -0.90 -21.07 -3.06
N ARG A 36 0.27 -20.70 -2.53
CA ARG A 36 0.46 -20.22 -1.17
C ARG A 36 -0.51 -19.04 -0.96
N CYS A 37 -1.49 -19.22 -0.09
CA CYS A 37 -2.48 -18.20 0.25
C CYS A 37 -1.86 -16.97 0.98
N ASP A 38 -0.53 -16.95 1.15
CA ASP A 38 0.24 -15.90 1.83
C ASP A 38 1.18 -15.10 0.90
N ASN A 39 1.10 -15.27 -0.43
CA ASN A 39 1.93 -14.51 -1.36
C ASN A 39 1.06 -13.55 -2.18
N PRO A 40 1.18 -12.21 -1.99
CA PRO A 40 0.41 -11.23 -2.74
C PRO A 40 0.80 -11.14 -4.24
N GLY A 41 1.76 -11.96 -4.69
CA GLY A 41 2.36 -11.88 -6.02
C GLY A 41 3.45 -10.81 -6.08
N SER A 42 4.04 -10.65 -7.25
CA SER A 42 4.97 -9.55 -7.57
C SER A 42 4.47 -8.84 -8.81
N VAL A 43 4.51 -7.50 -8.79
CA VAL A 43 4.18 -6.67 -9.95
C VAL A 43 5.42 -5.88 -10.35
N HIS A 44 5.65 -5.76 -11.65
CA HIS A 44 6.75 -4.92 -12.13
C HIS A 44 6.33 -3.44 -12.02
N PRO A 45 7.16 -2.57 -11.44
CA PRO A 45 6.84 -1.15 -11.38
C PRO A 45 6.74 -0.57 -12.80
N GLN A 46 5.70 0.20 -13.07
CA GLN A 46 5.51 0.88 -14.34
C GLN A 46 5.72 2.38 -14.16
N ARG A 47 6.35 3.03 -15.14
CA ARG A 47 6.51 4.48 -15.20
C ARG A 47 5.62 5.05 -16.30
N SER A 48 4.95 6.17 -16.05
CA SER A 48 4.26 6.91 -17.10
C SER A 48 5.26 7.61 -18.04
N GLN A 49 4.77 8.32 -19.05
CA GLN A 49 5.61 9.09 -19.97
C GLN A 49 5.64 10.57 -19.54
N ASP A 50 6.81 11.21 -19.65
CA ASP A 50 6.93 12.64 -19.44
C ASP A 50 6.09 13.38 -20.49
N GLN A 51 5.35 14.40 -20.07
CA GLN A 51 4.72 15.33 -21.00
C GLN A 51 5.78 16.33 -21.46
N ILE A 52 6.04 16.35 -22.77
CA ILE A 52 7.03 17.23 -23.39
C ILE A 52 6.33 18.32 -24.19
N ALA A 53 6.75 19.56 -24.01
CA ALA A 53 6.46 20.64 -24.94
C ALA A 53 7.67 20.91 -25.83
N THR A 54 7.41 21.29 -27.08
CA THR A 54 8.45 21.70 -28.01
C THR A 54 8.11 23.06 -28.59
N VAL A 55 9.08 23.97 -28.56
CA VAL A 55 8.99 25.29 -29.19
C VAL A 55 9.89 25.33 -30.41
N TRP A 56 9.39 25.91 -31.50
CA TRP A 56 10.19 26.25 -32.66
C TRP A 56 10.74 27.66 -32.52
N ILE A 57 12.03 27.82 -32.81
CA ILE A 57 12.71 29.10 -32.78
C ILE A 57 13.01 29.49 -34.22
N ALA A 58 12.47 30.64 -34.61
CA ALA A 58 12.69 31.23 -35.93
C ALA A 58 14.16 31.64 -36.12
N PRO A 59 14.66 31.68 -37.36
CA PRO A 59 15.95 32.29 -37.60
C PRO A 59 15.90 33.78 -37.25
N TRP A 60 17.00 34.32 -36.74
CA TRP A 60 17.10 35.74 -36.36
C TRP A 60 18.53 36.25 -36.49
N VAL A 61 18.68 37.58 -36.51
CA VAL A 61 19.97 38.27 -36.56
C VAL A 61 20.10 39.09 -35.29
N ASP A 62 21.26 39.02 -34.63
CA ASP A 62 21.52 39.73 -33.38
C ASP A 62 22.13 41.13 -33.60
N SER A 63 22.50 41.79 -32.50
CA SER A 63 23.10 43.12 -32.52
C SER A 63 24.47 43.18 -33.19
N ASP A 64 25.17 42.06 -33.28
CA ASP A 64 26.48 41.94 -33.91
C ASP A 64 26.38 41.50 -35.37
N ASN A 65 25.15 41.50 -35.91
CA ASN A 65 24.82 41.06 -37.26
C ASN A 65 25.16 39.59 -37.52
N ALA A 66 25.17 38.75 -36.47
CA ALA A 66 25.35 37.31 -36.60
C ALA A 66 24.02 36.63 -36.91
N PHE A 67 24.02 35.74 -37.90
CA PHE A 67 22.85 34.94 -38.25
C PHE A 67 22.74 33.69 -37.38
N HIS A 68 21.63 33.57 -36.65
CA HIS A 68 21.30 32.41 -35.85
C HIS A 68 20.38 31.47 -36.62
N GLN A 69 20.77 30.21 -36.73
CA GLN A 69 20.00 29.18 -37.43
C GLN A 69 18.70 28.86 -36.69
N PRO A 70 17.64 28.43 -37.42
CA PRO A 70 16.41 27.98 -36.79
C PRO A 70 16.62 26.69 -36.00
N GLY A 71 15.77 26.44 -35.01
CA GLY A 71 15.91 25.26 -34.15
C GLY A 71 14.62 24.86 -33.44
N ARG A 72 14.68 23.74 -32.72
CA ARG A 72 13.61 23.27 -31.84
C ARG A 72 14.18 22.99 -30.46
N VAL A 73 13.49 23.46 -29.43
CA VAL A 73 13.83 23.18 -28.03
C VAL A 73 12.69 22.40 -27.41
N SER A 74 13.01 21.27 -26.79
CA SER A 74 12.03 20.43 -26.09
C SER A 74 12.34 20.37 -24.61
N PHE A 75 11.31 20.43 -23.78
CA PHE A 75 11.43 20.38 -22.33
C PHE A 75 10.24 19.68 -21.69
N VAL A 76 10.47 19.12 -20.50
CA VAL A 76 9.43 18.47 -19.70
C VAL A 76 8.52 19.53 -19.12
N VAL A 77 7.22 19.47 -19.42
CA VAL A 77 6.18 20.31 -18.80
C VAL A 77 5.48 19.59 -17.66
N SER A 78 5.45 18.26 -17.68
CA SER A 78 5.01 17.44 -16.54
C SER A 78 5.85 16.17 -16.49
N PRO A 79 6.54 15.91 -15.37
CA PRO A 79 7.35 14.72 -15.22
C PRO A 79 6.48 13.48 -15.10
N ALA A 80 7.02 12.32 -15.45
CA ALA A 80 6.36 11.05 -15.25
C ALA A 80 6.43 10.55 -13.81
N ASP A 81 5.39 9.80 -13.47
CA ASP A 81 5.13 9.18 -12.18
C ASP A 81 5.31 7.67 -12.25
N TRP A 82 5.57 7.08 -11.09
CA TRP A 82 5.41 5.65 -10.91
C TRP A 82 3.94 5.31 -10.74
N VAL A 83 3.46 4.36 -11.53
CA VAL A 83 2.05 3.95 -11.56
C VAL A 83 1.92 2.47 -11.22
N LEU A 84 0.83 2.12 -10.55
CA LEU A 84 0.44 0.73 -10.40
C LEU A 84 0.06 0.17 -11.79
N PRO A 85 0.52 -1.03 -12.16
CA PRO A 85 0.09 -1.66 -13.40
C PRO A 85 -1.44 -1.79 -13.43
N ALA A 86 -2.06 -1.46 -14.57
CA ALA A 86 -3.49 -1.69 -14.76
C ALA A 86 -3.78 -3.18 -14.57
N ARG A 87 -4.88 -3.52 -13.85
CA ARG A 87 -5.32 -4.91 -13.80
C ARG A 87 -5.61 -5.37 -15.23
N VAL A 88 -4.89 -6.38 -15.69
CA VAL A 88 -5.23 -7.11 -16.91
C VAL A 88 -6.43 -7.97 -16.55
N ASN A 89 -7.59 -7.67 -17.16
CA ASN A 89 -8.82 -8.47 -17.03
C ASN A 89 -8.67 -9.81 -17.76
#